data_AF-A0A2G5L8F9-F1
#
_entry.id   AF-A0A2G5L8F9-F1
#
_cell.length_a   1.000
_cell.length_b   1.000
_cell.length_c   1.000
_cell.angle_alpha   90.00
_cell.angle_beta   90.00
_cell.angle_gamma   90.00
#
_symmetry.space_group_name_H-M   'P 1'
#
loop_
_entity.id
_entity.type
_entity.pdbx_description
1 polymer ?
#
loop_
_entity_poly.entity_id
_entity_poly.type
_entity_poly.pdbx_seq_one_letter_code
_entity_poly.pdbx_strand_id
1 'polypeptide(L)'
;MNNTWRKFDATLDLPALMDYFGLVVQRKTSTIICYQIGKEQYIVIRTEFGYRYYKPSGPKTKLTVFDFILERLSRTDAEARTGLWTKIEDFYVELEKKSEFFLNDGSKNSLEVVDIGFNHFEALTEELSLRPKILAGVGSDIFQDCIYENPEGQLYFPYRNLANTLTGYAMDKEGKLSLIAESDISKSVWFSKVPDTIKHLVVLRNPMEAMAFHRRFRLENVVYLTISNINYDTSKLLVQILKRTKLKKMVLSFTGSSKIEGYIHDLMLISFINDSRFLFRVGKDHLAVRFDPEGQKPLAKLHNEVLKYNGSLAKEYIKYNKVPDQSLLNRKSIVLTKEKQWVSCRIPFEVNALRYFLWSYYRNYMDKTVEIVKPVHTNWRLEFEANGAYGGTEKLKAFRMAV
;
A
#
# COMPACT_ATOMS: atom_id res chain seq x y z
N MET A 1 -8.09 18.15 22.63
CA MET A 1 -9.55 18.27 22.48
C MET A 1 -10.16 17.03 23.09
N ASN A 2 -10.88 17.17 24.21
CA ASN A 2 -11.57 16.04 24.84
C ASN A 2 -12.87 15.80 24.06
N ASN A 3 -12.86 14.85 23.14
CA ASN A 3 -14.07 14.43 22.45
C ASN A 3 -14.87 13.52 23.41
N THR A 4 -15.82 14.13 24.12
CA THR A 4 -16.66 13.48 25.15
C THR A 4 -18.12 13.87 24.95
N TRP A 5 -19.04 12.92 25.10
CA TRP A 5 -20.49 13.15 25.06
C TRP A 5 -21.05 13.40 26.47
N ARG A 6 -20.66 12.58 27.46
CA ARG A 6 -21.03 12.78 28.87
C ARG A 6 -19.80 13.04 29.73
N LYS A 7 -20.03 13.61 30.92
CA LYS A 7 -18.97 13.81 31.92
C LYS A 7 -18.34 12.49 32.38
N PHE A 8 -19.11 11.40 32.36
CA PHE A 8 -18.67 10.09 32.83
C PHE A 8 -17.92 9.26 31.77
N ASP A 9 -17.73 9.74 30.53
CA ASP A 9 -17.04 8.98 29.47
C ASP A 9 -15.65 8.47 29.89
N ALA A 10 -14.94 9.24 30.72
CA ALA A 10 -13.63 8.86 31.24
C ALA A 10 -13.67 7.68 32.22
N THR A 11 -14.84 7.36 32.76
CA THR A 11 -15.05 6.26 33.72
C THR A 11 -15.55 4.97 33.05
N LEU A 12 -15.79 5.01 31.74
CA LEU A 12 -16.27 3.85 30.99
C LEU A 12 -15.17 2.83 30.74
N ASP A 13 -15.54 1.56 30.91
CA ASP A 13 -14.72 0.39 30.62
C ASP A 13 -14.79 0.08 29.11
N LEU A 14 -13.80 0.56 28.37
CA LEU A 14 -13.72 0.39 26.93
C LEU A 14 -13.65 -1.10 26.50
N PRO A 15 -12.85 -1.98 27.15
CA PRO A 15 -12.93 -3.42 26.93
C PRO A 15 -14.35 -3.98 27.05
N ALA A 16 -15.09 -3.67 28.13
CA ALA A 16 -16.46 -4.16 28.31
C ALA A 16 -17.40 -3.66 27.20
N LEU A 17 -17.24 -2.41 26.76
CA LEU A 17 -17.97 -1.86 25.62
C LEU A 17 -17.63 -2.59 24.31
N MET A 18 -16.34 -2.86 24.05
CA MET A 18 -15.92 -3.59 22.86
C MET A 18 -16.49 -5.01 22.82
N ASP A 19 -16.50 -5.69 23.96
CA ASP A 19 -17.12 -7.02 24.11
C ASP A 19 -18.63 -6.96 23.83
N TYR A 20 -19.33 -5.97 24.38
CA TYR A 20 -20.76 -5.75 24.15
C TYR A 20 -21.12 -5.53 22.67
N PHE A 21 -20.28 -4.81 21.92
CA PHE A 21 -20.44 -4.63 20.48
C PHE A 21 -19.94 -5.83 19.64
N GLY A 22 -19.58 -6.94 20.28
CA GLY A 22 -19.23 -8.20 19.62
C GLY A 22 -17.82 -8.23 19.01
N LEU A 23 -16.90 -7.38 19.47
CA LEU A 23 -15.50 -7.47 19.07
C LEU A 23 -14.84 -8.65 19.79
N VAL A 24 -13.98 -9.37 19.08
CA VAL A 24 -13.31 -10.57 19.61
C VAL A 24 -11.85 -10.23 19.95
N VAL A 25 -11.45 -10.52 21.19
CA VAL A 25 -10.05 -10.41 21.63
C VAL A 25 -9.18 -11.39 20.83
N GLN A 26 -8.18 -10.86 20.13
CA GLN A 26 -7.17 -11.66 19.42
C GLN A 26 -5.92 -11.89 20.27
N ARG A 27 -5.55 -10.88 21.06
CA ARG A 27 -4.33 -10.91 21.87
C ARG A 27 -4.49 -10.00 23.07
N LYS A 28 -3.93 -10.42 24.20
CA LYS A 28 -3.86 -9.62 25.42
C LYS A 28 -2.47 -9.72 26.03
N THR A 29 -1.94 -8.58 26.46
CA THR A 29 -0.69 -8.46 27.22
C THR A 29 -0.94 -7.58 28.45
N SER A 30 0.09 -7.28 29.25
CA SER A 30 -0.05 -6.33 30.36
C SER A 30 -0.34 -4.90 29.90
N THR A 31 0.04 -4.52 28.68
CA THR A 31 -0.03 -3.13 28.18
C THR A 31 -1.12 -2.92 27.13
N ILE A 32 -1.53 -3.97 26.42
CA ILE A 32 -2.52 -3.89 25.34
C ILE A 32 -3.59 -4.99 25.37
N ILE A 33 -4.76 -4.67 24.81
CA ILE A 33 -5.71 -5.67 24.30
C ILE A 33 -5.94 -5.39 22.81
N CYS A 34 -5.72 -6.40 21.97
CA CYS A 34 -6.06 -6.35 20.56
C CYS A 34 -7.44 -6.97 20.33
N TYR A 35 -8.32 -6.19 19.73
CA TYR A 35 -9.68 -6.57 19.33
C TYR A 35 -9.81 -6.64 17.82
N GLN A 36 -10.67 -7.54 17.33
CA GLN A 36 -10.99 -7.68 15.92
C GLN A 36 -12.51 -7.78 15.69
N ILE A 37 -12.96 -7.17 14.59
CA ILE A 37 -14.30 -7.39 14.03
C ILE A 37 -14.24 -7.34 12.50
N GLY A 38 -14.60 -8.45 11.86
CA GLY A 38 -14.37 -8.63 10.43
C GLY A 38 -12.89 -8.44 10.07
N LYS A 39 -12.59 -7.45 9.23
CA LYS A 39 -11.22 -7.08 8.81
C LYS A 39 -10.61 -5.94 9.62
N GLU A 40 -11.35 -5.33 10.53
CA GLU A 40 -10.86 -4.21 11.34
C GLU A 40 -10.24 -4.70 12.64
N GLN A 41 -9.11 -4.10 13.01
CA GLN A 41 -8.40 -4.35 14.26
C GLN A 41 -8.28 -3.06 15.08
N TYR A 42 -8.33 -3.21 16.40
CA TYR A 42 -8.31 -2.14 17.37
C TYR A 42 -7.36 -2.50 18.51
N ILE A 43 -6.48 -1.58 18.86
CA ILE A 43 -5.55 -1.74 19.99
C ILE A 43 -6.04 -0.87 21.12
N VAL A 44 -6.43 -1.47 22.24
CA VAL A 44 -6.81 -0.79 23.47
C VAL A 44 -5.60 -0.68 24.38
N ILE A 45 -5.39 0.52 24.91
CA ILE A 45 -4.34 0.85 25.89
C ILE A 45 -4.96 1.64 27.03
N ARG A 46 -4.27 1.65 28.18
CA ARG A 46 -4.64 2.51 29.30
C ARG A 46 -3.61 3.62 29.47
N THR A 47 -4.08 4.85 29.59
CA THR A 47 -3.26 6.04 29.82
C THR A 47 -3.66 6.70 31.13
N GLU A 48 -2.92 7.73 31.55
CA GLU A 48 -3.33 8.57 32.69
C GLU A 48 -4.72 9.22 32.50
N PHE A 49 -5.16 9.38 31.25
CA PHE A 49 -6.48 9.92 30.89
C PHE A 49 -7.57 8.84 30.71
N GLY A 50 -7.33 7.63 31.22
CA GLY A 50 -8.20 6.47 31.06
C GLY A 50 -7.91 5.65 29.81
N TYR A 51 -8.86 4.80 29.41
CA TYR A 51 -8.72 3.97 28.22
C TYR A 51 -8.68 4.81 26.94
N ARG A 52 -7.82 4.38 26.03
CA ARG A 52 -7.72 4.88 24.66
C ARG A 52 -7.65 3.69 23.72
N TYR A 53 -8.03 3.91 22.48
CA TYR A 53 -7.80 2.92 21.44
C TYR A 53 -7.27 3.55 20.15
N TYR A 54 -6.73 2.73 19.26
CA TYR A 54 -6.31 3.17 17.93
C TYR A 54 -6.38 2.01 16.94
N LYS A 55 -6.40 2.33 15.64
CA LYS A 55 -6.23 1.35 14.57
C LYS A 55 -4.73 1.15 14.29
N PRO A 56 -4.24 -0.06 14.00
CA PRO A 56 -2.80 -0.30 13.78
C PRO A 56 -2.17 0.54 12.65
N SER A 57 -2.94 0.97 11.63
CA SER A 57 -2.47 1.88 10.57
C SER A 57 -2.24 3.33 11.04
N GLY A 58 -2.76 3.72 12.21
CA GLY A 58 -2.62 5.06 12.76
C GLY A 58 -2.37 5.10 14.28
N PRO A 59 -1.27 4.51 14.80
CA PRO A 59 -1.07 4.42 16.25
C PRO A 59 -0.95 5.78 16.96
N LYS A 60 -0.49 6.80 16.26
CA LYS A 60 -0.42 8.19 16.76
C LYS A 60 -1.79 8.82 17.10
N THR A 61 -2.88 8.27 16.57
CA THR A 61 -4.23 8.82 16.77
C THR A 61 -4.93 8.00 17.85
N LYS A 62 -4.83 8.47 19.10
CA LYS A 62 -5.50 7.87 20.25
C LYS A 62 -6.94 8.37 20.35
N LEU A 63 -7.89 7.47 20.17
CA LEU A 63 -9.33 7.72 20.18
C LEU A 63 -9.91 7.43 21.57
N THR A 64 -10.96 8.15 21.92
CA THR A 64 -11.66 8.06 23.22
C THR A 64 -12.79 7.03 23.16
N VAL A 65 -13.39 6.71 24.32
CA VAL A 65 -14.58 5.85 24.37
C VAL A 65 -15.73 6.41 23.52
N PHE A 66 -15.91 7.73 23.50
CA PHE A 66 -16.94 8.35 22.67
C PHE A 66 -16.70 8.13 21.18
N ASP A 67 -15.45 8.25 20.71
CA ASP A 67 -15.12 7.96 19.31
C ASP A 67 -15.52 6.53 18.92
N PHE A 68 -15.34 5.57 19.83
CA PHE A 68 -15.75 4.19 19.62
C PHE A 68 -17.27 4.05 19.51
N ILE A 69 -18.02 4.62 20.45
CA ILE A 69 -19.49 4.58 20.45
C ILE A 69 -20.04 5.25 19.18
N LEU A 70 -19.50 6.43 18.83
CA LEU A 70 -19.85 7.16 17.62
C LEU A 70 -19.60 6.30 16.37
N GLU A 71 -18.42 5.69 16.25
CA GLU A 71 -18.09 4.80 15.12
C GLU A 71 -19.08 3.63 15.04
N ARG A 72 -19.41 2.99 16.17
CA ARG A 72 -20.32 1.83 16.19
C ARG A 72 -21.74 2.20 15.82
N LEU A 73 -22.31 3.22 16.46
CA LEU A 73 -23.70 3.63 16.23
C LEU A 73 -23.91 4.32 14.87
N SER A 74 -22.85 4.83 14.24
CA SER A 74 -22.92 5.32 12.86
C SER A 74 -23.13 4.20 11.83
N ARG A 75 -22.82 2.95 12.19
CA ARG A 75 -22.89 1.77 11.31
C ARG A 75 -24.07 0.85 11.62
N THR A 76 -24.87 1.16 12.63
CA THR A 76 -26.08 0.38 12.95
C THR A 76 -27.28 0.97 12.21
N ASP A 77 -27.93 0.16 11.38
CA ASP A 77 -29.25 0.50 10.87
C ASP A 77 -30.22 0.45 12.05
N ALA A 78 -30.77 1.60 12.42
CA ALA A 78 -31.89 1.64 13.36
C ALA A 78 -33.19 1.58 12.55
N GLU A 79 -34.30 1.29 13.24
CA GLU A 79 -35.64 1.42 12.68
C GLU A 79 -35.78 2.76 11.94
N ALA A 80 -36.48 2.72 10.81
CA ALA A 80 -36.52 3.80 9.84
C ALA A 80 -37.10 5.09 10.46
N ARG A 81 -36.22 5.96 11.02
CA ARG A 81 -36.35 7.42 11.29
C ARG A 81 -35.40 7.96 12.38
N THR A 82 -34.66 7.13 13.11
CA THR A 82 -33.81 7.63 14.22
C THR A 82 -32.46 8.17 13.72
N GLY A 83 -32.20 9.46 13.93
CA GLY A 83 -30.92 10.11 13.57
C GLY A 83 -29.75 9.69 14.47
N LEU A 84 -28.51 9.86 13.99
CA LEU A 84 -27.29 9.43 14.71
C LEU A 84 -27.21 9.98 16.15
N TRP A 85 -27.48 11.26 16.34
CA TRP A 85 -27.39 11.90 17.66
C TRP A 85 -28.41 11.35 18.65
N THR A 86 -29.62 11.03 18.18
CA THR A 86 -30.63 10.36 19.00
C THR A 86 -30.19 8.94 19.37
N LYS A 87 -29.62 8.16 18.43
CA LYS A 87 -29.07 6.83 18.75
C LYS A 87 -27.98 6.90 19.82
N ILE A 88 -27.10 7.90 19.73
CA ILE A 88 -26.04 8.11 20.71
C ILE A 88 -26.66 8.45 22.06
N GLU A 89 -27.58 9.40 22.12
CA GLU A 89 -28.22 9.81 23.36
C GLU A 89 -28.96 8.64 24.03
N ASP A 90 -29.78 7.90 23.27
CA ASP A 90 -30.52 6.73 23.76
C ASP A 90 -29.56 5.66 24.30
N PHE A 91 -28.46 5.40 23.58
CA PHE A 91 -27.44 4.46 24.04
C PHE A 91 -26.78 4.91 25.35
N TYR A 92 -26.44 6.20 25.49
CA TYR A 92 -25.86 6.73 26.73
C TYR A 92 -26.83 6.67 27.91
N VAL A 93 -28.13 6.90 27.69
CA VAL A 93 -29.18 6.75 28.72
C VAL A 93 -29.29 5.29 29.18
N GLU A 94 -29.20 4.33 28.25
CA GLU A 94 -29.19 2.90 28.60
C GLU A 94 -27.88 2.48 29.27
N LEU A 95 -26.75 3.03 28.83
CA LEU A 95 -25.43 2.76 29.39
C LEU A 95 -25.36 3.17 30.86
N GLU A 96 -25.88 4.35 31.22
CA GLU A 96 -25.89 4.88 32.59
C GLU A 96 -26.59 3.97 33.60
N LYS A 97 -27.55 3.16 33.14
CA LYS A 97 -28.27 2.18 33.96
C LYS A 97 -27.48 0.89 34.22
N LYS A 98 -26.36 0.68 33.52
CA LYS A 98 -25.62 -0.59 33.50
C LYS A 98 -24.24 -0.43 34.12
N SER A 99 -24.15 -0.73 35.42
CA SER A 99 -22.93 -0.62 36.23
C SER A 99 -21.75 -1.47 35.74
N GLU A 100 -22.01 -2.50 34.92
CA GLU A 100 -21.00 -3.36 34.31
C GLU A 100 -20.04 -2.61 33.37
N PHE A 101 -20.51 -1.56 32.67
CA PHE A 101 -19.71 -0.75 31.74
C PHE A 101 -18.86 0.34 32.39
N PHE A 102 -18.89 0.44 33.71
CA PHE A 102 -18.14 1.43 34.45
C PHE A 102 -16.98 0.79 35.23
N LEU A 103 -15.89 1.54 35.33
CA LEU A 103 -14.71 1.25 36.14
C LEU A 103 -14.98 1.45 37.65
N ASN A 104 -16.02 0.81 38.15
CA ASN A 104 -16.47 0.93 39.53
C ASN A 104 -15.60 0.14 40.53
N ASP A 105 -14.76 -0.77 40.03
CA ASP A 105 -13.80 -1.55 40.82
C ASP A 105 -12.43 -1.51 40.13
N GLY A 106 -11.39 -1.17 40.90
CA GLY A 106 -10.01 -1.16 40.44
C GLY A 106 -9.53 -2.53 39.93
N SER A 107 -10.14 -3.62 40.39
CA SER A 107 -9.87 -5.00 39.95
C SER A 107 -10.26 -5.26 38.49
N LYS A 108 -11.17 -4.45 37.91
CA LYS A 108 -11.54 -4.54 36.49
C LYS A 108 -10.47 -3.98 35.56
N ASN A 109 -9.53 -3.19 36.09
CA ASN A 109 -8.45 -2.63 35.28
C ASN A 109 -7.41 -3.70 34.98
N SER A 110 -7.42 -4.21 33.74
CA SER A 110 -6.51 -5.29 33.33
C SER A 110 -5.25 -4.84 32.60
N LEU A 111 -5.06 -3.53 32.41
CA LEU A 111 -3.91 -2.95 31.70
C LEU A 111 -3.09 -2.01 32.59
N GLU A 112 -1.77 -2.11 32.45
CA GLU A 112 -0.77 -1.16 32.94
C GLU A 112 -0.95 0.20 32.26
N VAL A 113 -0.64 1.28 33.00
CA VAL A 113 -0.72 2.65 32.47
C VAL A 113 0.52 2.93 31.61
N VAL A 114 0.30 3.33 30.36
CA VAL A 114 1.34 3.70 29.40
C VAL A 114 1.20 5.17 28.96
N ASP A 115 2.26 5.72 28.36
CA ASP A 115 2.28 7.07 27.80
C ASP A 115 1.28 7.24 26.64
N ILE A 116 0.78 8.46 26.41
CA ILE A 116 -0.15 8.75 25.30
C ILE A 116 0.46 8.50 23.91
N GLY A 117 1.79 8.62 23.79
CA GLY A 117 2.57 8.32 22.59
C GLY A 117 2.87 6.83 22.39
N PHE A 118 2.51 5.97 23.35
CA PHE A 118 2.83 4.54 23.32
C PHE A 118 2.42 3.87 22.01
N ASN A 119 3.34 3.11 21.41
CA ASN A 119 3.10 2.33 20.20
C ASN A 119 3.47 0.87 20.45
N HIS A 120 2.47 -0.02 20.41
CA HIS A 120 2.68 -1.44 20.74
C HIS A 120 3.69 -2.15 19.83
N PHE A 121 3.93 -1.65 18.61
CA PHE A 121 4.96 -2.22 17.74
C PHE A 121 6.39 -2.00 18.26
N GLU A 122 6.60 -1.01 19.13
CA GLU A 122 7.90 -0.81 19.80
C GLU A 122 8.15 -1.96 20.78
N ALA A 123 7.17 -2.31 21.61
CA ALA A 123 7.23 -3.49 22.48
C ALA A 123 7.38 -4.82 21.69
N LEU A 124 6.73 -4.92 20.52
CA LEU A 124 6.87 -6.09 19.64
C LEU A 124 8.32 -6.27 19.13
N THR A 125 9.10 -5.18 19.04
CA THR A 125 10.50 -5.23 18.62
C THR A 125 11.35 -5.99 19.65
N GLU A 126 11.08 -5.76 20.94
CA GLU A 126 11.74 -6.43 22.05
C GLU A 126 11.29 -7.90 22.14
N GLU A 127 9.98 -8.16 22.04
CA GLU A 127 9.41 -9.50 22.05
C GLU A 127 10.02 -10.41 20.97
N LEU A 128 10.19 -9.87 19.77
CA LEU A 128 10.78 -10.58 18.63
C LEU A 128 12.31 -10.55 18.63
N SER A 129 12.94 -9.93 19.64
CA SER A 129 14.39 -9.78 19.76
C SER A 129 15.05 -9.22 18.49
N LEU A 130 14.37 -8.26 17.85
CA LEU A 130 14.80 -7.70 16.57
C LEU A 130 16.04 -6.83 16.73
N ARG A 131 17.05 -7.08 15.88
CA ARG A 131 18.28 -6.28 15.84
C ARG A 131 18.48 -5.70 14.44
N PRO A 132 18.98 -4.45 14.31
CA PRO A 132 19.31 -3.89 13.01
C PRO A 132 20.28 -4.81 12.22
N LYS A 133 19.92 -5.11 10.98
CA LYS A 133 20.73 -5.96 10.09
C LYS A 133 21.54 -5.12 9.12
N ILE A 134 22.86 -5.25 9.20
CA ILE A 134 23.77 -4.73 8.17
C ILE A 134 23.95 -5.80 7.10
N LEU A 135 23.58 -5.50 5.86
CA LEU A 135 23.71 -6.42 4.74
C LEU A 135 25.03 -6.19 4.00
N ALA A 136 25.89 -7.21 4.03
CA ALA A 136 27.15 -7.20 3.30
C ALA A 136 26.93 -7.04 1.78
N GLY A 137 27.78 -6.25 1.12
CA GLY A 137 27.78 -6.07 -0.33
C GLY A 137 26.66 -5.19 -0.91
N VAL A 138 25.82 -4.57 -0.05
CA VAL A 138 24.69 -3.73 -0.45
C VAL A 138 24.96 -2.24 -0.27
N GLY A 139 26.17 -1.82 0.13
CA GLY A 139 26.39 -0.46 0.63
C GLY A 139 25.67 -0.31 1.96
N SER A 140 26.36 -0.63 3.05
CA SER A 140 25.80 -0.83 4.39
C SER A 140 24.91 0.31 4.89
N ASP A 141 25.18 1.53 4.43
CA ASP A 141 24.65 2.73 5.08
C ASP A 141 23.23 3.08 4.62
N ILE A 142 22.81 2.64 3.43
CA ILE A 142 21.52 3.06 2.87
C ILE A 142 20.33 2.32 3.47
N PHE A 143 20.56 1.10 3.98
CA PHE A 143 19.52 0.29 4.63
C PHE A 143 19.71 0.18 6.14
N GLN A 144 20.66 0.94 6.71
CA GLN A 144 20.88 1.01 8.15
C GLN A 144 19.58 1.38 8.87
N ASP A 145 19.26 0.66 9.94
CA ASP A 145 18.06 0.81 10.78
C ASP A 145 16.71 0.68 10.03
N CYS A 146 16.75 0.23 8.78
CA CYS A 146 15.58 0.00 7.93
C CYS A 146 15.26 -1.50 7.78
N ILE A 147 16.15 -2.38 8.23
CA ILE A 147 16.02 -3.83 8.13
C ILE A 147 16.43 -4.42 9.47
N TYR A 148 15.63 -5.32 9.98
CA TYR A 148 15.86 -6.00 11.25
C TYR A 148 15.96 -7.50 11.01
N GLU A 149 16.65 -8.19 11.91
CA GLU A 149 16.79 -9.63 11.92
C GLU A 149 16.48 -10.15 13.34
N ASN A 150 15.79 -11.28 13.44
CA ASN A 150 15.58 -12.00 14.70
C ASN A 150 16.69 -13.05 14.92
N PRO A 151 16.78 -13.70 16.09
CA PRO A 151 17.77 -14.74 16.35
C PRO A 151 17.75 -15.92 15.35
N GLU A 152 16.62 -16.18 14.70
CA GLU A 152 16.45 -17.23 13.68
C GLU A 152 16.96 -16.82 12.29
N GLY A 153 17.47 -15.58 12.12
CA GLY A 153 17.97 -15.08 10.84
C GLY A 153 16.87 -14.61 9.87
N GLN A 154 15.64 -14.45 10.34
CA GLN A 154 14.52 -13.97 9.53
C GLN A 154 14.53 -12.45 9.45
N LEU A 155 14.30 -11.90 8.25
CA LEU A 155 14.31 -10.46 8.02
C LEU A 155 12.94 -9.82 8.25
N TYR A 156 12.94 -8.72 8.98
CA TYR A 156 11.78 -7.90 9.32
C TYR A 156 11.94 -6.49 8.75
N PHE A 157 10.86 -6.00 8.16
CA PHE A 157 10.79 -4.70 7.49
C PHE A 157 9.76 -3.81 8.18
N PRO A 158 10.19 -2.71 8.83
CA PRO A 158 9.29 -1.77 9.49
C PRO A 158 8.54 -0.92 8.45
N TYR A 159 7.23 -0.90 8.55
CA TYR A 159 6.37 -0.04 7.74
C TYR A 159 5.94 1.18 8.53
N ARG A 160 5.99 2.36 7.90
CA ARG A 160 5.67 3.62 8.55
C ARG A 160 4.67 4.42 7.72
N ASN A 161 3.77 5.10 8.40
CA ASN A 161 2.81 6.00 7.75
C ASN A 161 3.42 7.40 7.51
N LEU A 162 2.62 8.33 6.96
CA LEU A 162 3.07 9.69 6.62
C LEU A 162 3.66 10.50 7.81
N ALA A 163 3.25 10.20 9.04
CA ALA A 163 3.78 10.86 10.23
C ALA A 163 5.04 10.17 10.77
N ASN A 164 5.63 9.27 9.98
CA ASN A 164 6.78 8.46 10.35
C ASN A 164 6.53 7.51 11.55
N THR A 165 5.26 7.25 11.89
CA THR A 165 4.88 6.31 12.95
C THR A 165 4.92 4.89 12.41
N LEU A 166 5.56 3.98 13.14
CA LEU A 166 5.57 2.54 12.88
C LEU A 166 4.15 1.98 12.94
N THR A 167 3.69 1.33 11.87
CA THR A 167 2.35 0.72 11.75
C THR A 167 2.40 -0.79 11.63
N GLY A 168 3.59 -1.37 11.78
CA GLY A 168 3.80 -2.79 11.76
C GLY A 168 5.10 -3.22 11.12
N TYR A 169 5.31 -4.52 11.14
CA TYR A 169 6.40 -5.21 10.49
C TYR A 169 5.86 -6.18 9.43
N ALA A 170 6.67 -6.40 8.41
CA ALA A 170 6.45 -7.49 7.49
C ALA A 170 7.73 -8.29 7.28
N MET A 171 7.58 -9.55 6.92
CA MET A 171 8.69 -10.43 6.56
C MET A 171 8.50 -10.94 5.13
N ASP A 172 9.60 -11.32 4.48
CA ASP A 172 9.52 -12.09 3.24
C ASP A 172 9.41 -13.59 3.55
N LYS A 173 8.34 -14.23 3.07
CA LYS A 173 8.18 -15.69 3.06
C LYS A 173 8.05 -16.13 1.61
N GLU A 174 9.07 -16.79 1.08
CA GLU A 174 9.07 -17.35 -0.28
C GLU A 174 8.76 -16.30 -1.38
N GLY A 175 9.29 -15.08 -1.24
CA GLY A 175 9.04 -13.98 -2.17
C GLY A 175 7.66 -13.31 -2.01
N LYS A 176 6.90 -13.66 -0.97
CA LYS A 176 5.66 -12.99 -0.59
C LYS A 176 5.82 -12.29 0.76
N LEU A 177 5.35 -11.06 0.80
CA LEU A 177 5.33 -10.28 2.03
C LEU A 177 4.24 -10.80 2.96
N SER A 178 4.61 -11.17 4.19
CA SER A 178 3.70 -11.61 5.25
C SER A 178 3.71 -10.58 6.39
N LEU A 179 2.54 -10.13 6.82
CA LEU A 179 2.39 -9.20 7.94
C LEU A 179 2.57 -9.92 9.27
N ILE A 180 3.15 -9.22 10.25
CA ILE A 180 3.46 -9.76 11.57
C ILE A 180 2.45 -9.23 12.59
N ALA A 181 1.84 -10.11 13.39
CA ALA A 181 0.91 -9.74 14.44
C ALA A 181 -0.19 -8.78 13.94
N GLU A 182 -0.44 -7.67 14.63
CA GLU A 182 -1.48 -6.68 14.32
C GLU A 182 -1.07 -5.67 13.22
N SER A 183 0.00 -5.94 12.48
CA SER A 183 0.54 -5.01 11.48
C SER A 183 -0.49 -4.62 10.41
N ASP A 184 -0.65 -3.33 10.18
CA ASP A 184 -1.51 -2.79 9.12
C ASP A 184 -0.71 -1.85 8.21
N ILE A 185 -0.41 -2.35 7.02
CA ILE A 185 0.35 -1.60 6.03
C ILE A 185 -0.50 -0.82 5.02
N SER A 186 -1.83 -0.80 5.19
CA SER A 186 -2.76 -0.21 4.23
C SER A 186 -2.55 1.29 4.01
N LYS A 187 -1.89 1.99 4.94
CA LYS A 187 -1.59 3.44 4.86
C LYS A 187 -0.11 3.76 5.09
N SER A 188 0.75 2.82 4.73
CA SER A 188 2.17 2.88 5.07
C SER A 188 3.08 2.48 3.91
N VAL A 189 4.34 2.87 4.02
CA VAL A 189 5.42 2.47 3.13
C VAL A 189 6.57 1.96 3.98
N TRP A 190 7.37 1.07 3.41
CA TRP A 190 8.74 0.88 3.89
C TRP A 190 9.65 1.79 3.07
N PHE A 191 10.69 2.33 3.70
CA PHE A 191 11.65 3.19 3.01
C PHE A 191 13.07 2.98 3.53
N SER A 192 14.05 3.20 2.65
CA SER A 192 15.48 3.23 2.99
C SER A 192 15.86 4.52 3.72
N LYS A 193 17.07 4.59 4.26
CA LYS A 193 17.61 5.80 4.88
C LYS A 193 17.46 7.00 3.93
N VAL A 194 17.05 8.14 4.48
CA VAL A 194 16.85 9.38 3.72
C VAL A 194 18.16 10.17 3.75
N PRO A 195 18.83 10.39 2.60
CA PRO A 195 20.03 11.22 2.53
C PRO A 195 19.68 12.71 2.61
N ASP A 196 20.67 13.54 2.98
CA ASP A 196 20.52 15.00 3.06
C ASP A 196 20.07 15.63 1.72
N THR A 197 20.58 15.08 0.62
CA THR A 197 20.16 15.44 -0.74
C THR A 197 19.57 14.23 -1.43
N ILE A 198 18.34 14.36 -1.94
CA ILE A 198 17.66 13.30 -2.68
C ILE A 198 17.75 13.61 -4.18
N LYS A 199 18.44 12.76 -4.94
CA LYS A 199 18.52 12.79 -6.42
C LYS A 199 17.59 11.79 -7.07
N HIS A 200 17.27 10.70 -6.39
CA HIS A 200 16.44 9.62 -6.91
C HIS A 200 15.40 9.18 -5.88
N LEU A 201 14.16 8.99 -6.34
CA LEU A 201 13.10 8.34 -5.58
C LEU A 201 12.67 7.10 -6.37
N VAL A 202 12.99 5.91 -5.86
CA VAL A 202 12.72 4.65 -6.54
C VAL A 202 11.65 3.89 -5.78
N VAL A 203 10.55 3.55 -6.44
CA VAL A 203 9.41 2.85 -5.86
C VAL A 203 9.38 1.42 -6.38
N LEU A 204 9.43 0.46 -5.46
CA LEU A 204 9.45 -0.97 -5.75
C LEU A 204 8.33 -1.71 -5.00
N ARG A 205 8.18 -3.00 -5.31
CA ARG A 205 7.09 -3.83 -4.80
C ARG A 205 7.27 -4.23 -3.33
N ASN A 206 8.50 -4.50 -2.91
CA ASN A 206 8.85 -4.93 -1.57
C ASN A 206 10.32 -4.60 -1.25
N PRO A 207 10.74 -4.69 0.02
CA PRO A 207 12.12 -4.39 0.43
C PRO A 207 13.18 -5.29 -0.21
N MET A 208 12.87 -6.57 -0.47
CA MET A 208 13.78 -7.50 -1.16
C MET A 208 14.15 -7.01 -2.56
N GLU A 209 13.15 -6.54 -3.33
CA GLU A 209 13.36 -5.94 -4.65
C GLU A 209 14.17 -4.65 -4.56
N ALA A 210 13.95 -3.83 -3.53
CA ALA A 210 14.74 -2.61 -3.32
C ALA A 210 16.22 -2.92 -3.11
N MET A 211 16.53 -3.95 -2.32
CA MET A 211 17.89 -4.40 -2.10
C MET A 211 18.53 -4.96 -3.38
N ALA A 212 17.82 -5.82 -4.12
CA ALA A 212 18.32 -6.36 -5.38
C ALA A 212 18.59 -5.25 -6.41
N PHE A 213 17.68 -4.28 -6.51
CA PHE A 213 17.83 -3.11 -7.36
C PHE A 213 19.05 -2.28 -6.94
N HIS A 214 19.22 -2.03 -5.64
CA HIS A 214 20.38 -1.29 -5.15
C HIS A 214 21.70 -2.03 -5.39
N ARG A 215 21.76 -3.35 -5.15
CA ARG A 215 22.96 -4.16 -5.46
C ARG A 215 23.36 -4.04 -6.93
N ARG A 216 22.37 -4.00 -7.82
CA ARG A 216 22.59 -3.89 -9.27
C ARG A 216 23.10 -2.52 -9.69
N PHE A 217 22.45 -1.45 -9.23
CA PHE A 217 22.72 -0.09 -9.74
C PHE A 217 23.59 0.77 -8.82
N ARG A 218 23.68 0.47 -7.52
CA ARG A 218 24.45 1.22 -6.51
C ARG A 218 24.24 2.73 -6.62
N LEU A 219 22.96 3.13 -6.68
CA LEU A 219 22.61 4.54 -6.82
C LEU A 219 22.98 5.31 -5.55
N GLU A 220 23.57 6.49 -5.73
CA GLU A 220 23.83 7.43 -4.65
C GLU A 220 22.67 8.40 -4.47
N ASN A 221 22.54 9.00 -3.27
CA ASN A 221 21.54 10.04 -2.98
C ASN A 221 20.11 9.58 -3.35
N VAL A 222 19.78 8.33 -3.05
CA VAL A 222 18.52 7.68 -3.44
C VAL A 222 17.71 7.35 -2.20
N VAL A 223 16.39 7.48 -2.33
CA VAL A 223 15.43 6.89 -1.39
C VAL A 223 14.71 5.77 -2.11
N TYR A 224 14.80 4.56 -1.57
CA TYR A 224 13.96 3.45 -1.97
C TYR A 224 12.69 3.46 -1.15
N LEU A 225 11.54 3.41 -1.82
CA LEU A 225 10.23 3.24 -1.23
C LEU A 225 9.65 1.91 -1.68
N THR A 226 8.91 1.23 -0.82
CA THR A 226 8.16 0.05 -1.22
C THR A 226 6.70 0.15 -0.81
N ILE A 227 5.83 -0.24 -1.74
CA ILE A 227 4.40 -0.34 -1.49
C ILE A 227 3.96 -1.76 -1.72
N SER A 228 3.72 -2.41 -0.60
CA SER A 228 3.30 -3.80 -0.64
C SER A 228 1.80 -3.99 -0.84
N ASN A 229 1.02 -2.95 -0.55
CA ASN A 229 -0.43 -2.90 -0.74
C ASN A 229 -0.78 -1.65 -1.58
N ILE A 230 -0.90 -1.81 -2.89
CA ILE A 230 -1.23 -0.70 -3.81
C ILE A 230 -2.71 -0.39 -3.68
N ASN A 231 -3.02 0.75 -3.08
CA ASN A 231 -4.38 1.24 -2.86
C ASN A 231 -4.39 2.78 -2.93
N TYR A 232 -5.56 3.39 -2.72
CA TYR A 232 -5.71 4.85 -2.75
C TYR A 232 -4.79 5.57 -1.75
N ASP A 233 -4.74 5.10 -0.49
CA ASP A 233 -3.97 5.73 0.58
C ASP A 233 -2.46 5.64 0.34
N THR A 234 -1.95 4.48 -0.05
CA THR A 234 -0.52 4.30 -0.34
C THR A 234 -0.08 5.05 -1.61
N SER A 235 -0.95 5.15 -2.61
CA SER A 235 -0.68 5.92 -3.83
C SER A 235 -0.68 7.43 -3.54
N LYS A 236 -1.63 7.92 -2.73
CA LYS A 236 -1.65 9.31 -2.27
C LYS A 236 -0.42 9.64 -1.44
N LEU A 237 0.01 8.71 -0.59
CA LEU A 237 1.25 8.81 0.19
C LEU A 237 2.47 8.98 -0.73
N LEU A 238 2.61 8.19 -1.81
CA LEU A 238 3.70 8.39 -2.79
C LEU A 238 3.70 9.78 -3.39
N VAL A 239 2.55 10.26 -3.85
CA VAL A 239 2.44 11.56 -4.51
C VAL A 239 2.83 12.68 -3.52
N GLN A 240 2.44 12.55 -2.26
CA GLN A 240 2.85 13.48 -1.21
C GLN A 240 4.36 13.42 -0.93
N ILE A 241 4.95 12.23 -0.89
CA ILE A 241 6.40 12.08 -0.73
C ILE A 241 7.13 12.71 -1.92
N LEU A 242 6.73 12.42 -3.16
CA LEU A 242 7.33 13.01 -4.36
C LEU A 242 7.28 14.56 -4.34
N LYS A 243 6.15 15.14 -3.93
CA LYS A 243 6.03 16.59 -3.78
C LYS A 243 6.99 17.15 -2.72
N ARG A 244 7.19 16.44 -1.61
CA ARG A 244 8.10 16.85 -0.54
C ARG A 244 9.57 16.74 -0.93
N THR A 245 9.96 15.76 -1.74
CA THR A 245 11.35 15.62 -2.23
C THR A 245 11.73 16.66 -3.29
N LYS A 246 10.75 17.39 -3.86
CA LYS A 246 10.94 18.36 -4.96
C LYS A 246 11.54 17.74 -6.23
N LEU A 247 11.55 16.42 -6.33
CA LEU A 247 11.95 15.73 -7.56
C LEU A 247 10.87 15.90 -8.62
N LYS A 248 11.31 15.97 -9.88
CA LYS A 248 10.37 16.00 -11.02
C LYS A 248 9.64 14.67 -11.13
N LYS A 249 10.37 13.54 -11.03
CA LYS A 249 9.83 12.20 -11.29
C LYS A 249 10.25 11.22 -10.20
N MET A 250 9.38 10.24 -9.96
CA MET A 250 9.74 9.00 -9.27
C MET A 250 10.01 7.89 -10.28
N VAL A 251 10.99 7.04 -10.00
CA VAL A 251 11.27 5.83 -10.78
C VAL A 251 10.36 4.71 -10.25
N LEU A 252 9.44 4.23 -11.07
CA LEU A 252 8.59 3.08 -10.74
C LEU A 252 9.19 1.81 -11.31
N SER A 253 9.27 0.78 -10.47
CA SER A 253 9.77 -0.52 -10.88
C SER A 253 9.06 -1.66 -10.17
N PHE A 254 7.74 -1.76 -10.35
CA PHE A 254 6.99 -2.90 -9.84
C PHE A 254 7.26 -4.18 -10.62
N THR A 255 7.52 -5.24 -9.89
CA THR A 255 7.76 -6.60 -10.40
C THR A 255 6.77 -7.53 -9.70
N GLY A 256 6.73 -8.80 -10.11
CA GLY A 256 5.87 -9.82 -9.52
C GLY A 256 6.41 -11.22 -9.77
N SER A 257 5.56 -12.22 -9.62
CA SER A 257 5.83 -13.61 -10.03
C SER A 257 5.89 -13.78 -11.55
N SER A 258 5.34 -12.82 -12.30
CA SER A 258 5.42 -12.73 -13.76
C SER A 258 5.56 -11.28 -14.23
N LYS A 259 6.01 -11.07 -15.48
CA LYS A 259 6.04 -9.74 -16.10
C LYS A 259 4.65 -9.10 -16.18
N ILE A 260 3.63 -9.91 -16.47
CA ILE A 260 2.23 -9.46 -16.55
C ILE A 260 1.78 -8.90 -15.19
N GLU A 261 2.09 -9.59 -14.10
CA GLU A 261 1.77 -9.11 -12.75
C GLU A 261 2.44 -7.76 -12.43
N GLY A 262 3.72 -7.61 -12.79
CA GLY A 262 4.43 -6.33 -12.64
C GLY A 262 3.76 -5.18 -13.39
N TYR A 263 3.25 -5.42 -14.61
CA TYR A 263 2.49 -4.43 -15.39
C TYR A 263 1.10 -4.15 -14.81
N ILE A 264 0.43 -5.17 -14.26
CA ILE A 264 -0.84 -4.99 -13.54
C ILE A 264 -0.64 -4.06 -12.34
N HIS A 265 0.45 -4.23 -11.59
CA HIS A 265 0.77 -3.34 -10.47
C HIS A 265 0.99 -1.89 -10.90
N ASP A 266 1.64 -1.65 -12.06
CA ASP A 266 1.75 -0.30 -12.60
C ASP A 266 0.36 0.30 -12.91
N LEU A 267 -0.50 -0.46 -13.60
CA LEU A 267 -1.86 -0.02 -13.94
C LEU A 267 -2.70 0.26 -12.69
N MET A 268 -2.57 -0.57 -11.65
CA MET A 268 -3.21 -0.34 -10.35
C MET A 268 -2.75 0.98 -9.74
N LEU A 269 -1.44 1.24 -9.68
CA LEU A 269 -0.93 2.50 -9.14
C LEU A 269 -1.45 3.70 -9.95
N ILE A 270 -1.43 3.62 -11.28
CA ILE A 270 -1.93 4.69 -12.16
C ILE A 270 -3.40 4.98 -11.86
N SER A 271 -4.22 3.95 -11.65
CA SER A 271 -5.64 4.13 -11.35
C SER A 271 -5.90 4.92 -10.06
N PHE A 272 -5.03 4.77 -9.06
CA PHE A 272 -5.14 5.50 -7.81
C PHE A 272 -4.50 6.90 -7.87
N ILE A 273 -3.41 7.09 -8.62
CA ILE A 273 -2.77 8.41 -8.78
C ILE A 273 -3.68 9.37 -9.55
N ASN A 274 -4.41 8.88 -10.55
CA ASN A 274 -5.24 9.71 -11.44
C ASN A 274 -6.68 9.93 -10.94
N ASP A 275 -6.98 9.56 -9.69
CA ASP A 275 -8.20 9.93 -8.95
C ASP A 275 -9.49 9.87 -9.79
N SER A 276 -9.84 8.67 -10.25
CA SER A 276 -11.01 8.35 -11.10
C SER A 276 -10.90 8.70 -12.60
N ARG A 277 -9.86 9.41 -13.07
CA ARG A 277 -9.64 9.66 -14.52
C ARG A 277 -8.98 8.49 -15.25
N PHE A 278 -8.56 7.48 -14.52
CA PHE A 278 -8.07 6.22 -15.05
C PHE A 278 -8.63 5.08 -14.21
N LEU A 279 -9.36 4.17 -14.85
CA LEU A 279 -10.00 3.03 -14.23
C LEU A 279 -9.40 1.77 -14.82
N PHE A 280 -9.14 0.79 -13.97
CA PHE A 280 -8.51 -0.46 -14.32
C PHE A 280 -9.30 -1.63 -13.73
N ARG A 281 -9.52 -2.67 -14.55
CA ARG A 281 -10.11 -3.92 -14.12
C ARG A 281 -9.42 -5.11 -14.77
N VAL A 282 -9.14 -6.13 -13.97
CA VAL A 282 -8.71 -7.45 -14.46
C VAL A 282 -9.95 -8.24 -14.84
N GLY A 283 -10.16 -8.48 -16.13
CA GLY A 283 -11.18 -9.37 -16.66
C GLY A 283 -10.67 -10.81 -16.78
N LYS A 284 -11.55 -11.72 -17.22
CA LYS A 284 -11.21 -13.14 -17.39
C LYS A 284 -10.10 -13.37 -18.43
N ASP A 285 -10.22 -12.73 -19.59
CA ASP A 285 -9.33 -12.97 -20.74
C ASP A 285 -8.53 -11.73 -21.17
N HIS A 286 -8.76 -10.59 -20.52
CA HIS A 286 -8.15 -9.30 -20.86
C HIS A 286 -8.16 -8.35 -19.66
N LEU A 287 -7.35 -7.31 -19.76
CA LEU A 287 -7.44 -6.11 -18.92
C LEU A 287 -8.36 -5.09 -19.60
N ALA A 288 -9.27 -4.52 -18.82
CA ALA A 288 -10.11 -3.42 -19.23
C ALA A 288 -9.61 -2.13 -18.56
N VAL A 289 -9.26 -1.15 -19.38
CA VAL A 289 -8.82 0.17 -18.94
C VAL A 289 -9.80 1.20 -19.49
N ARG A 290 -10.22 2.15 -18.67
CA ARG A 290 -11.04 3.28 -19.11
C ARG A 290 -10.44 4.57 -18.60
N PHE A 291 -10.21 5.54 -19.47
CA PHE A 291 -9.52 6.78 -19.08
C PHE A 291 -10.04 8.01 -19.81
N ASP A 292 -9.87 9.16 -19.17
CA ASP A 292 -10.07 10.47 -19.79
C ASP A 292 -8.89 10.74 -20.73
N PRO A 293 -9.11 10.99 -22.04
CA PRO A 293 -8.05 11.22 -22.99
C PRO A 293 -7.32 12.56 -22.82
N GLU A 294 -7.76 13.46 -21.93
CA GLU A 294 -7.13 14.76 -21.62
C GLU A 294 -6.83 15.65 -22.86
N GLY A 295 -7.40 15.33 -24.02
CA GLY A 295 -7.18 16.00 -25.30
C GLY A 295 -7.00 15.04 -26.49
N GLN A 296 -7.19 15.57 -27.71
CA GLN A 296 -7.08 14.76 -28.94
C GLN A 296 -5.64 14.37 -29.27
N LYS A 297 -4.65 15.21 -28.94
CA LYS A 297 -3.24 14.98 -29.30
C LYS A 297 -2.61 13.79 -28.55
N PRO A 298 -2.72 13.67 -27.21
CA PRO A 298 -2.28 12.46 -26.50
C PRO A 298 -2.98 11.20 -26.99
N LEU A 299 -4.30 11.28 -27.24
CA LEU A 299 -5.09 10.16 -27.72
C LEU A 299 -4.66 9.69 -29.12
N ALA A 300 -4.45 10.60 -30.06
CA ALA A 300 -4.01 10.27 -31.42
C ALA A 300 -2.64 9.57 -31.41
N LYS A 301 -1.71 10.03 -30.54
CA LYS A 301 -0.41 9.36 -30.36
C LYS A 301 -0.59 7.95 -29.82
N LEU A 302 -1.41 7.75 -28.80
CA LEU A 302 -1.70 6.43 -28.24
C LEU A 302 -2.33 5.50 -29.30
N HIS A 303 -3.30 5.99 -30.06
CA HIS A 303 -3.96 5.25 -31.13
C HIS A 303 -2.96 4.79 -32.20
N ASN A 304 -2.05 5.67 -32.62
CA ASN A 304 -1.02 5.32 -33.60
C ASN A 304 -0.08 4.22 -33.09
N GLU A 305 0.30 4.24 -31.81
CA GLU A 305 1.12 3.17 -31.22
C GLU A 305 0.35 1.84 -31.14
N VAL A 306 -0.95 1.88 -30.83
CA VAL A 306 -1.82 0.69 -30.84
C VAL A 306 -1.94 0.11 -32.26
N LEU A 307 -2.09 0.95 -33.28
CA LEU A 307 -2.12 0.51 -34.68
C LEU A 307 -0.80 -0.16 -35.10
N LYS A 308 0.35 0.38 -34.68
CA LYS A 308 1.67 -0.22 -34.95
C LYS A 308 1.80 -1.61 -34.31
N TYR A 309 1.39 -1.75 -33.05
CA TYR A 309 1.39 -3.04 -32.36
C TYR A 309 0.50 -4.05 -33.07
N ASN A 310 -0.77 -3.72 -33.29
CA ASN A 310 -1.73 -4.62 -33.93
C ASN A 310 -1.31 -4.99 -35.37
N GLY A 311 -0.76 -4.05 -36.13
CA GLY A 311 -0.24 -4.30 -37.46
C GLY A 311 0.98 -5.23 -37.47
N SER A 312 1.87 -5.10 -36.47
CA SER A 312 3.02 -6.00 -36.30
C SER A 312 2.59 -7.41 -35.91
N LEU A 313 1.61 -7.53 -35.01
CA LEU A 313 1.00 -8.80 -34.61
C LEU A 313 0.40 -9.55 -35.82
N ALA A 314 -0.36 -8.84 -36.67
CA ALA A 314 -0.94 -9.42 -37.87
C ALA A 314 0.13 -9.89 -38.87
N LYS A 315 1.17 -9.07 -39.09
CA LYS A 315 2.31 -9.44 -39.96
C LYS A 315 3.05 -10.67 -39.43
N GLU A 316 3.26 -10.75 -38.12
CA GLU A 316 3.91 -11.91 -37.49
C GLU A 316 3.06 -13.18 -37.67
N TYR A 317 1.74 -13.09 -37.46
CA TYR A 317 0.84 -14.22 -37.65
C TYR A 317 0.88 -14.78 -39.08
N ILE A 318 0.85 -13.91 -40.10
CA ILE A 318 0.86 -14.29 -41.52
C ILE A 318 2.17 -14.99 -41.92
N LYS A 319 3.29 -14.73 -41.23
CA LYS A 319 4.56 -15.45 -41.48
C LYS A 319 4.43 -16.95 -41.24
N TYR A 320 3.57 -17.36 -40.31
CA TYR A 320 3.42 -18.75 -39.88
C TYR A 320 2.11 -19.39 -40.35
N ASN A 321 1.12 -18.59 -40.80
CA ASN A 321 -0.21 -19.05 -41.15
C ASN A 321 -0.65 -18.54 -42.52
N LYS A 322 -1.07 -19.46 -43.41
CA LYS A 322 -1.53 -19.13 -44.77
C LYS A 322 -2.87 -18.41 -44.81
N VAL A 323 -3.72 -18.62 -43.81
CA VAL A 323 -5.06 -18.01 -43.69
C VAL A 323 -5.16 -17.28 -42.35
N PRO A 324 -5.54 -15.99 -42.32
CA PRO A 324 -5.66 -15.23 -41.08
C PRO A 324 -6.87 -15.69 -40.24
N ASP A 325 -6.63 -16.16 -39.02
CA ASP A 325 -7.69 -16.29 -38.01
C ASP A 325 -7.93 -14.92 -37.35
N GLN A 326 -8.91 -14.19 -37.88
CA GLN A 326 -9.28 -12.87 -37.39
C GLN A 326 -9.77 -12.90 -35.94
N SER A 327 -10.38 -13.99 -35.48
CA SER A 327 -10.86 -14.13 -34.10
C SER A 327 -9.68 -14.18 -33.13
N LEU A 328 -8.66 -14.98 -33.44
CA LEU A 328 -7.45 -15.09 -32.64
C LEU A 328 -6.65 -13.78 -32.63
N LEU A 329 -6.46 -13.17 -33.81
CA LEU A 329 -5.80 -11.87 -33.94
C LEU A 329 -6.51 -10.80 -33.12
N ASN A 330 -7.85 -10.73 -33.22
CA ASN A 330 -8.63 -9.80 -32.42
C ASN A 330 -8.43 -10.07 -30.93
N ARG A 331 -8.51 -11.32 -30.46
CA ARG A 331 -8.30 -11.66 -29.03
C ARG A 331 -6.96 -11.15 -28.50
N LYS A 332 -5.90 -11.19 -29.32
CA LYS A 332 -4.53 -10.75 -28.98
C LYS A 332 -4.19 -9.30 -29.38
N SER A 333 -5.13 -8.56 -29.96
CA SER A 333 -4.96 -7.14 -30.29
C SER A 333 -5.35 -6.23 -29.13
N ILE A 334 -4.75 -5.04 -29.07
CA ILE A 334 -5.23 -3.95 -28.22
C ILE A 334 -6.39 -3.26 -28.94
N VAL A 335 -7.52 -3.06 -28.27
CA VAL A 335 -8.70 -2.41 -28.87
C VAL A 335 -8.98 -1.12 -28.13
N LEU A 336 -9.06 -0.01 -28.86
CA LEU A 336 -9.45 1.30 -28.34
C LEU A 336 -10.83 1.68 -28.88
N THR A 337 -11.74 2.04 -27.98
CA THR A 337 -13.10 2.46 -28.30
C THR A 337 -13.39 3.79 -27.62
N LYS A 338 -13.85 4.78 -28.37
CA LYS A 338 -14.30 6.06 -27.80
C LYS A 338 -15.72 5.89 -27.25
N GLU A 339 -15.90 6.21 -25.97
CA GLU A 339 -17.18 6.11 -25.25
C GLU A 339 -17.55 7.48 -24.66
N LYS A 340 -18.29 8.29 -25.42
CA LYS A 340 -18.62 9.69 -25.06
C LYS A 340 -17.35 10.49 -24.76
N GLN A 341 -17.14 10.85 -23.49
CA GLN A 341 -16.00 11.60 -22.96
C GLN A 341 -14.82 10.71 -22.52
N TRP A 342 -14.99 9.39 -22.53
CA TRP A 342 -13.98 8.41 -22.11
C TRP A 342 -13.41 7.66 -23.31
N VAL A 343 -12.26 7.05 -23.10
CA VAL A 343 -11.72 6.00 -23.97
C VAL A 343 -11.68 4.71 -23.18
N SER A 344 -12.28 3.67 -23.75
CA SER A 344 -12.23 2.30 -23.26
C SER A 344 -11.17 1.54 -24.05
N CYS A 345 -10.35 0.77 -23.34
CA CYS A 345 -9.25 0.02 -23.88
C CYS A 345 -9.30 -1.42 -23.38
N ARG A 346 -9.32 -2.36 -24.32
CA ARG A 346 -9.15 -3.79 -24.06
C ARG A 346 -7.70 -4.16 -24.36
N ILE A 347 -6.98 -4.67 -23.37
CA ILE A 347 -5.59 -5.08 -23.49
C ILE A 347 -5.52 -6.59 -23.20
N PRO A 348 -4.97 -7.42 -24.10
CA PRO A 348 -4.83 -8.85 -23.84
C PRO A 348 -3.79 -9.14 -22.76
N PHE A 349 -3.87 -10.30 -22.12
CA PHE A 349 -2.78 -10.83 -21.28
C PHE A 349 -1.60 -11.28 -22.15
N GLU A 350 -0.82 -10.31 -22.60
CA GLU A 350 0.38 -10.49 -23.42
C GLU A 350 1.40 -9.41 -23.03
N VAL A 351 2.65 -9.83 -22.84
CA VAL A 351 3.72 -8.99 -22.27
C VAL A 351 4.00 -7.77 -23.15
N ASN A 352 4.06 -7.95 -24.47
CA ASN A 352 4.33 -6.85 -25.38
C ASN A 352 3.13 -5.91 -25.48
N ALA A 353 1.89 -6.39 -25.51
CA ALA A 353 0.69 -5.56 -25.49
C ALA A 353 0.67 -4.62 -24.29
N LEU A 354 0.91 -5.18 -23.09
CA LEU A 354 0.96 -4.42 -21.84
C LEU A 354 2.09 -3.40 -21.87
N ARG A 355 3.29 -3.80 -22.32
CA ARG A 355 4.44 -2.91 -22.46
C ARG A 355 4.16 -1.76 -23.43
N TYR A 356 3.59 -2.04 -24.61
CA TYR A 356 3.19 -1.04 -25.61
C TYR A 356 2.19 -0.04 -25.04
N PHE A 357 1.12 -0.54 -24.42
CA PHE A 357 0.08 0.31 -23.84
C PHE A 357 0.65 1.17 -22.70
N LEU A 358 1.31 0.56 -21.72
CA LEU A 358 1.85 1.26 -20.56
C LEU A 358 2.86 2.32 -20.97
N TRP A 359 3.80 1.99 -21.86
CA TRP A 359 4.77 2.95 -22.36
C TRP A 359 4.13 4.14 -23.05
N SER A 360 3.21 3.86 -23.97
CA SER A 360 2.53 4.91 -24.72
C SER A 360 1.67 5.77 -23.80
N TYR A 361 0.94 5.17 -22.86
CA TYR A 361 0.15 5.90 -21.88
C TYR A 361 1.04 6.76 -20.98
N TYR A 362 2.06 6.17 -20.34
CA TYR A 362 3.01 6.88 -19.48
C TYR A 362 3.62 8.09 -20.22
N ARG A 363 4.15 7.87 -21.43
CA ARG A 363 4.82 8.92 -22.21
C ARG A 363 3.90 10.08 -22.57
N ASN A 364 2.61 9.83 -22.77
CA ASN A 364 1.67 10.85 -23.22
C ASN A 364 0.89 11.53 -22.09
N TYR A 365 0.74 10.87 -20.94
CA TYR A 365 -0.11 11.33 -19.84
C TYR A 365 0.63 11.53 -18.50
N MET A 366 1.76 10.85 -18.28
CA MET A 366 2.42 10.80 -16.98
C MET A 366 3.93 11.09 -17.03
N ASP A 367 4.43 11.56 -18.17
CA ASP A 367 5.85 11.77 -18.41
C ASP A 367 6.47 12.74 -17.40
N LYS A 368 5.70 13.68 -16.87
CA LYS A 368 6.16 14.64 -15.87
C LYS A 368 6.31 14.08 -14.46
N THR A 369 5.65 12.97 -14.12
CA THR A 369 5.52 12.49 -12.73
C THR A 369 6.28 11.19 -12.48
N VAL A 370 6.37 10.34 -13.49
CA VAL A 370 6.85 8.96 -13.37
C VAL A 370 7.98 8.71 -14.36
N GLU A 371 8.84 7.74 -14.08
CA GLU A 371 9.70 7.09 -15.05
C GLU A 371 9.59 5.58 -14.77
N ILE A 372 9.22 4.77 -15.76
CA ILE A 372 9.07 3.32 -15.55
C ILE A 372 10.36 2.61 -15.99
N VAL A 373 10.90 1.81 -15.08
CA VAL A 373 12.08 0.96 -15.32
C VAL A 373 11.67 -0.49 -15.06
N LYS A 374 12.03 -1.42 -15.94
CA LYS A 374 11.69 -2.85 -15.81
C LYS A 374 12.92 -3.74 -16.05
N PRO A 375 13.09 -4.83 -15.28
CA PRO A 375 14.14 -5.81 -15.54
C PRO A 375 13.89 -6.58 -16.85
N VAL A 376 14.94 -7.19 -17.40
CA VAL A 376 14.81 -8.12 -18.53
C VAL A 376 14.22 -9.44 -18.03
N HIS A 377 14.62 -9.88 -16.85
CA HIS A 377 14.03 -11.01 -16.14
C HIS A 377 12.73 -10.60 -15.45
N THR A 378 12.07 -11.55 -14.78
CA THR A 378 10.77 -11.33 -14.13
C THR A 378 10.83 -10.31 -12.99
N ASN A 379 11.93 -10.27 -12.25
CA ASN A 379 12.13 -9.39 -11.10
C ASN A 379 13.61 -9.01 -10.94
N TRP A 380 13.91 -8.06 -10.05
CA TRP A 380 15.26 -7.54 -9.87
C TRP A 380 16.20 -8.53 -9.19
N ARG A 381 15.67 -9.44 -8.38
CA ARG A 381 16.46 -10.53 -7.78
C ARG A 381 17.05 -11.43 -8.87
N LEU A 382 16.21 -11.97 -9.76
CA LEU A 382 16.66 -12.82 -10.88
C LEU A 382 17.57 -12.05 -11.84
N GLU A 383 17.25 -10.78 -12.09
CA GLU A 383 18.06 -9.91 -12.93
C GLU A 383 19.48 -9.73 -12.37
N PHE A 384 19.60 -9.55 -11.04
CA PHE A 384 20.88 -9.46 -10.34
C PHE A 384 21.62 -10.80 -10.31
N GLU A 385 20.92 -11.90 -10.00
CA GLU A 385 21.51 -13.26 -10.00
C GLU A 385 22.12 -13.61 -11.37
N ALA A 386 21.45 -13.25 -12.46
CA ALA A 386 21.91 -13.55 -13.81
C ALA A 386 23.06 -12.65 -14.30
N ASN A 387 23.11 -11.39 -13.87
CA ASN A 387 23.94 -10.37 -14.53
C ASN A 387 24.79 -9.50 -13.59
N GLY A 388 24.76 -9.73 -12.27
CA GLY A 388 25.55 -9.00 -11.28
C GLY A 388 25.27 -7.49 -11.21
N ALA A 389 26.30 -6.71 -10.90
CA ALA A 389 26.23 -5.26 -10.71
C ALA A 389 26.69 -4.49 -11.95
N TYR A 390 26.00 -3.39 -12.27
CA TYR A 390 26.35 -2.48 -13.36
C TYR A 390 26.95 -1.14 -12.90
N GLY A 391 26.63 -0.69 -11.69
CA GLY A 391 27.10 0.57 -11.12
C GLY A 391 26.63 1.83 -11.87
N GLY A 392 25.98 2.75 -11.15
CA GLY A 392 25.64 4.09 -11.64
C GLY A 392 24.31 4.23 -12.40
N THR A 393 23.90 5.49 -12.56
CA THR A 393 22.62 5.92 -13.14
C THR A 393 22.54 5.79 -14.66
N GLU A 394 23.68 5.84 -15.35
CA GLU A 394 23.77 5.67 -16.81
C GLU A 394 23.14 4.35 -17.26
N LYS A 395 23.42 3.28 -16.50
CA LYS A 395 22.97 1.92 -16.81
C LYS A 395 21.47 1.74 -16.58
N LEU A 396 20.86 2.56 -15.72
CA LEU A 396 19.41 2.58 -15.51
C LEU A 396 18.65 2.94 -16.80
N LYS A 397 19.23 3.78 -17.66
CA LYS A 397 18.62 4.22 -18.92
C LYS A 397 18.30 3.05 -19.85
N ALA A 398 19.11 1.99 -19.81
CA ALA A 398 18.91 0.78 -20.63
C ALA A 398 17.66 -0.02 -20.22
N PHE A 399 17.16 0.19 -19.01
CA PHE A 399 15.99 -0.51 -18.46
C PHE A 399 14.74 0.36 -18.46
N ARG A 400 14.82 1.60 -18.96
CA ARG A 400 13.65 2.45 -19.19
C ARG A 400 12.72 1.72 -20.13
N MET A 401 11.45 1.66 -19.75
CA MET A 401 10.45 1.08 -20.62
C MET A 401 10.42 1.89 -21.93
N ALA A 402 10.70 1.21 -23.02
CA ALA A 402 10.72 1.71 -24.39
C ALA A 402 10.22 0.59 -25.31
N VAL A 403 9.59 0.97 -26.41
CA VAL A 403 8.92 0.04 -27.32
C VAL A 403 9.12 0.43 -28.77
#